data_AF-A0A0W8CWP2-F1
#
_entry.id   AF-A0A0W8CWP2-F1
#
_cell.length_a   1.000
_cell.length_b   1.000
_cell.length_c   1.000
_cell.angle_alpha   90.00
_cell.angle_beta   90.00
_cell.angle_gamma   90.00
#
_symmetry.space_group_name_H-M   'P 1'
#
loop_
_entity.id
_entity.type
_entity.pdbx_description
1 polymer ?
#
loop_
_entity_poly.entity_id
_entity_poly.type
_entity_poly.pdbx_seq_one_letter_code
_entity_poly.pdbx_strand_id
1 'polypeptide(L)'
;MGLDELKPGNTKRAQATAIKAFKTFLKAENVDFDYVKRCIEKDDTVKCLVSVLDKFGMYLAFNEGKNGKPLSRNTSMQYYRQSKMWLFEVFPAQRHIVEAKLLSMGKTLESYCMKRDGKVVNKAPPCSKSDLKKMILYLYQNACSPSDYQDAALLCMLWYLFGRASDLTLVRKQNLSVDAAEVFSFASSA
;
A
#
# COMPACT_ATOMS: atom_id res chain seq x y z
N MET A 1 36.24 -10.37 1.06
CA MET A 1 35.28 -10.98 0.12
C MET A 1 33.89 -10.81 0.72
N GLY A 2 33.05 -9.99 0.10
CA GLY A 2 31.75 -9.58 0.68
C GLY A 2 30.68 -10.63 0.42
N LEU A 3 29.76 -10.86 1.36
CA LEU A 3 28.62 -11.79 1.20
C LEU A 3 27.77 -11.50 -0.06
N ASP A 4 27.82 -10.28 -0.60
CA ASP A 4 27.16 -9.91 -1.85
C ASP A 4 27.85 -10.43 -3.13
N GLU A 5 29.10 -10.87 -3.06
CA GLU A 5 29.82 -11.48 -4.21
C GLU A 5 29.40 -12.95 -4.43
N LEU A 6 28.83 -13.60 -3.41
CA LEU A 6 28.35 -14.99 -3.46
C LEU A 6 26.93 -15.16 -4.01
N LYS A 7 26.18 -14.07 -4.21
CA LYS A 7 24.82 -14.15 -4.79
C LYS A 7 24.90 -14.45 -6.29
N PRO A 8 24.19 -15.49 -6.80
CA PRO A 8 24.13 -15.78 -8.23
C PRO A 8 23.71 -14.55 -9.04
N GLY A 9 24.33 -14.32 -10.20
CA GLY A 9 24.04 -13.14 -11.04
C GLY A 9 22.55 -13.00 -11.41
N ASN A 10 21.85 -14.11 -11.56
CA ASN A 10 20.40 -14.15 -11.81
C ASN A 10 19.58 -13.54 -10.66
N THR A 11 20.03 -13.75 -9.41
CA THR A 11 19.40 -13.19 -8.21
C THR A 11 19.61 -11.67 -8.13
N LYS A 12 20.80 -11.18 -8.49
CA LYS A 12 21.09 -9.73 -8.54
C LYS A 12 20.20 -9.00 -9.56
N ARG A 13 20.02 -9.59 -10.75
CA ARG A 13 19.11 -9.04 -11.79
C ARG A 13 17.64 -9.04 -11.35
N ALA A 14 17.19 -10.12 -10.71
CA ALA A 14 15.85 -10.20 -10.16
C ALA A 14 15.60 -9.14 -9.08
N GLN A 15 16.56 -8.93 -8.19
CA GLN A 15 16.50 -7.90 -7.16
C GLN A 15 16.43 -6.49 -7.76
N ALA A 16 17.30 -6.16 -8.72
CA ALA A 16 17.27 -4.85 -9.40
C ALA A 16 15.93 -4.57 -10.10
N THR A 17 15.33 -5.59 -10.70
CA THR A 17 14.01 -5.48 -11.35
C THR A 17 12.90 -5.20 -10.33
N ALA A 18 12.92 -5.89 -9.19
CA ALA A 18 11.97 -5.68 -8.11
C ALA A 18 12.12 -4.29 -7.48
N ILE A 19 13.35 -3.82 -7.25
CA ILE A 19 13.64 -2.46 -6.76
C ILE A 19 13.10 -1.42 -7.74
N LYS A 20 13.27 -1.64 -9.04
CA LYS A 20 12.69 -0.75 -10.06
C LYS A 20 11.16 -0.72 -9.97
N ALA A 21 10.51 -1.87 -9.82
CA ALA A 21 9.05 -1.93 -9.65
C ALA A 21 8.59 -1.20 -8.37
N PHE A 22 9.33 -1.35 -7.27
CA PHE A 22 9.06 -0.65 -6.02
C PHE A 22 9.20 0.88 -6.16
N LYS A 23 10.27 1.36 -6.80
CA LYS A 23 10.44 2.79 -7.07
C LYS A 23 9.37 3.34 -8.03
N THR A 24 8.92 2.56 -9.00
CA THR A 24 7.78 2.94 -9.87
C THR A 24 6.49 3.06 -9.07
N PHE A 25 6.23 2.14 -8.13
CA PHE A 25 5.10 2.25 -7.20
C PHE A 25 5.15 3.57 -6.41
N LEU A 26 6.30 3.90 -5.81
CA LEU A 26 6.44 5.14 -5.06
C LEU A 26 6.20 6.39 -5.93
N LYS A 27 6.73 6.39 -7.16
CA LYS A 27 6.47 7.46 -8.13
C LYS A 27 4.98 7.60 -8.48
N ALA A 28 4.27 6.48 -8.67
CA ALA A 28 2.83 6.50 -8.93
C ALA A 28 2.05 7.11 -7.75
N GLU A 29 2.53 6.95 -6.52
CA GLU A 29 1.96 7.58 -5.32
C GLU A 29 2.42 9.03 -5.11
N ASN A 30 3.32 9.55 -5.95
CA ASN A 30 4.03 10.83 -5.78
C ASN A 30 4.83 10.90 -4.47
N VAL A 31 5.44 9.78 -4.09
CA VAL A 31 6.27 9.65 -2.91
C VAL A 31 7.71 9.40 -3.34
N ASP A 32 8.65 10.12 -2.73
CA ASP A 32 10.07 9.90 -2.94
C ASP A 32 10.63 8.83 -1.98
N PHE A 33 11.61 8.05 -2.44
CA PHE A 33 12.19 6.99 -1.61
C PHE A 33 12.96 7.54 -0.39
N ASP A 34 13.62 8.69 -0.51
CA ASP A 34 14.32 9.29 0.63
C ASP A 34 13.34 9.77 1.71
N TYR A 35 12.13 10.18 1.31
CA TYR A 35 11.06 10.45 2.27
C TYR A 35 10.65 9.18 3.02
N VAL A 36 10.40 8.08 2.29
CA VAL A 36 10.06 6.78 2.91
C VAL A 36 11.15 6.33 3.87
N LYS A 37 12.43 6.47 3.48
CA LYS A 37 13.57 6.13 4.31
C LYS A 37 13.55 6.89 5.64
N ARG A 38 13.38 8.22 5.58
CA ARG A 38 13.27 9.06 6.79
C ARG A 38 12.08 8.66 7.67
N CYS A 39 10.94 8.30 7.08
CA CYS A 39 9.78 7.84 7.85
C CYS A 39 10.05 6.51 8.57
N ILE A 40 10.75 5.58 7.92
CA ILE A 40 11.10 4.28 8.51
C ILE A 40 12.14 4.44 9.62
N GLU A 41 13.13 5.31 9.43
CA GLU A 41 14.18 5.58 10.43
C GLU A 41 13.65 6.28 11.69
N LYS A 42 12.62 7.11 11.56
CA LYS A 42 11.98 7.81 12.69
C LYS A 42 10.88 6.99 13.38
N ASP A 43 10.53 5.83 12.83
CA ASP A 43 9.43 5.04 13.33
C ASP A 43 9.90 3.95 14.30
N ASP A 44 9.78 4.25 15.59
CA ASP A 44 10.08 3.32 16.68
C ASP A 44 9.08 2.15 16.75
N THR A 45 7.91 2.27 16.10
CA THR A 45 6.85 1.26 16.14
C THR A 45 6.92 0.24 15.01
N VAL A 46 7.87 0.39 14.08
CA VAL A 46 8.08 -0.39 12.85
C VAL A 46 6.83 -0.55 11.93
N LYS A 47 5.78 0.24 12.16
CA LYS A 47 4.53 0.26 11.39
C LYS A 47 4.73 0.83 9.98
N CYS A 48 5.66 1.76 9.80
CA CYS A 48 5.96 2.41 8.53
C CYS A 48 6.47 1.40 7.50
N LEU A 49 7.48 0.60 7.84
CA LEU A 49 8.01 -0.43 6.96
C LEU A 49 6.94 -1.45 6.57
N VAL A 50 6.14 -1.88 7.55
CA VAL A 50 5.01 -2.79 7.31
C VAL A 50 3.99 -2.16 6.37
N SER A 51 3.58 -0.92 6.60
CA SER A 51 2.55 -0.25 5.79
C SER A 51 3.03 0.01 4.35
N VAL A 52 4.31 0.34 4.17
CA VAL A 52 4.91 0.53 2.84
C VAL A 52 4.91 -0.79 2.05
N LEU A 53 5.28 -1.90 2.69
CA LEU A 53 5.24 -3.21 2.04
C LEU A 53 3.81 -3.71 1.79
N ASP A 54 2.86 -3.39 2.67
CA ASP A 54 1.44 -3.70 2.46
C ASP A 54 0.90 -3.02 1.20
N LYS A 55 1.11 -1.71 1.11
CA LYS A 55 0.71 -0.90 -0.06
C LYS A 55 1.40 -1.37 -1.32
N PHE A 56 2.68 -1.76 -1.24
CA PHE A 56 3.38 -2.34 -2.38
C PHE A 56 2.81 -3.70 -2.79
N GLY A 57 2.44 -4.55 -1.83
CA GLY A 57 1.74 -5.81 -2.09
C GLY A 57 0.44 -5.59 -2.84
N MET A 58 -0.39 -4.64 -2.40
CA MET A 58 -1.63 -4.30 -3.10
C MET A 58 -1.37 -3.67 -4.47
N TYR A 59 -0.35 -2.83 -4.61
CA TYR A 59 0.09 -2.36 -5.93
C TYR A 59 0.39 -3.53 -6.85
N LEU A 60 1.15 -4.55 -6.43
CA LEU A 60 1.42 -5.74 -7.25
C LEU A 60 0.15 -6.56 -7.56
N ALA A 61 -0.81 -6.59 -6.62
CA ALA A 61 -2.07 -7.31 -6.79
C ALA A 61 -3.03 -6.65 -7.79
N PHE A 62 -2.92 -5.35 -8.03
CA PHE A 62 -3.87 -4.63 -8.90
C PHE A 62 -3.21 -3.90 -10.06
N ASN A 63 -1.88 -3.77 -10.07
CA ASN A 63 -1.20 -3.07 -11.15
C ASN A 63 -1.18 -3.92 -12.42
N GLU A 64 -1.50 -3.27 -13.52
CA GLU A 64 -1.42 -3.83 -14.85
C GLU A 64 0.02 -3.73 -15.36
N GLY A 65 0.52 -4.82 -15.95
CA GLY A 65 1.78 -4.85 -16.66
C GLY A 65 1.69 -4.10 -18.00
N LYS A 66 2.74 -4.23 -18.81
CA LYS A 66 2.90 -3.50 -20.09
C LYS A 66 1.77 -3.67 -21.11
N ASN A 67 0.86 -4.63 -20.90
CA ASN A 67 -0.21 -4.98 -21.84
C ASN A 67 -1.62 -4.75 -21.26
N GLY A 68 -1.76 -3.98 -20.17
CA GLY A 68 -3.05 -3.84 -19.46
C GLY A 68 -3.48 -5.10 -18.70
N LYS A 69 -2.62 -6.13 -18.68
CA LYS A 69 -2.89 -7.40 -17.98
C LYS A 69 -2.30 -7.36 -16.58
N PRO A 70 -3.00 -7.86 -15.56
CA PRO A 70 -2.43 -7.96 -14.22
C PRO A 70 -1.15 -8.78 -14.19
N LEU A 71 -0.25 -8.45 -13.25
CA LEU A 71 0.97 -9.25 -13.05
C LEU A 71 0.62 -10.69 -12.69
N SER A 72 1.37 -11.64 -13.28
CA SER A 72 1.25 -13.05 -12.90
C SER A 72 1.54 -13.24 -11.40
N ARG A 73 0.96 -14.28 -10.79
CA ARG A 73 1.24 -14.65 -9.39
C ARG A 73 2.74 -14.75 -9.14
N ASN A 74 3.45 -15.49 -9.99
CA ASN A 74 4.89 -15.73 -9.82
C ASN A 74 5.70 -14.42 -9.86
N THR A 75 5.37 -13.53 -10.79
CA THR A 75 6.03 -12.22 -10.90
C THR A 75 5.75 -11.35 -9.67
N SER A 76 4.49 -11.29 -9.22
CA SER A 76 4.08 -10.52 -8.04
C SER A 76 4.81 -10.99 -6.79
N MET A 77 4.83 -12.30 -6.56
CA MET A 77 5.51 -12.90 -5.41
C MET A 77 7.02 -12.70 -5.46
N GLN A 78 7.63 -12.80 -6.65
CA GLN A 78 9.06 -12.54 -6.82
C GLN A 78 9.40 -11.08 -6.51
N TYR A 79 8.62 -10.12 -7.02
CA TYR A 79 8.84 -8.70 -6.76
C TYR A 79 8.68 -8.36 -5.28
N TYR A 80 7.63 -8.89 -4.64
CA TYR A 80 7.41 -8.70 -3.20
C TYR A 80 8.56 -9.28 -2.38
N ARG A 81 8.97 -10.52 -2.65
CA ARG A 81 10.08 -11.18 -1.94
C ARG A 81 11.39 -10.42 -2.08
N GLN A 82 11.76 -10.05 -3.31
CA GLN A 82 13.02 -9.37 -3.58
C GLN A 82 13.05 -7.96 -2.98
N SER A 83 11.93 -7.22 -3.04
CA SER A 83 11.82 -5.90 -2.43
C SER A 83 11.87 -5.97 -0.90
N LYS A 84 11.22 -6.97 -0.29
CA LYS A 84 11.32 -7.23 1.15
C LYS A 84 12.76 -7.51 1.58
N MET A 85 13.45 -8.41 0.87
CA MET A 85 14.84 -8.74 1.18
C MET A 85 15.75 -7.52 1.04
N TRP A 86 15.58 -6.73 -0.02
CA TRP A 86 16.32 -5.48 -0.19
C TRP A 86 16.01 -4.46 0.93
N LEU A 87 14.76 -4.30 1.36
CA LEU A 87 14.42 -3.42 2.47
C LEU A 87 15.04 -3.88 3.79
N PHE A 88 15.21 -5.19 4.00
CA PHE A 88 15.97 -5.71 5.14
C PHE A 88 17.47 -5.46 5.06
N GLU A 89 18.04 -5.34 3.86
CA GLU A 89 19.42 -4.90 3.66
C GLU A 89 19.56 -3.40 3.99
N VAL A 90 18.54 -2.59 3.68
CA VAL A 90 18.51 -1.14 3.98
C VAL A 90 18.22 -0.88 5.47
N PHE A 91 17.34 -1.66 6.10
CA PHE A 91 16.90 -1.50 7.49
C PHE A 91 17.12 -2.77 8.32
N PRO A 92 18.37 -3.21 8.54
CA PRO A 92 18.67 -4.49 9.18
C PRO A 92 18.13 -4.59 10.62
N ALA A 93 18.12 -3.47 11.35
CA ALA A 93 17.61 -3.40 12.73
C ALA A 93 16.13 -3.80 12.84
N GLN A 94 15.30 -3.50 11.84
CA GLN A 94 13.87 -3.75 11.89
C GLN A 94 13.51 -5.20 11.53
N ARG A 95 14.42 -5.93 10.87
CA ARG A 95 14.15 -7.24 10.26
C ARG A 95 13.48 -8.22 11.22
N HIS A 96 14.12 -8.49 12.36
CA HIS A 96 13.66 -9.49 13.32
C HIS A 96 12.29 -9.15 13.93
N ILE A 97 11.94 -7.86 13.97
CA ILE A 97 10.69 -7.36 14.55
C ILE A 97 9.51 -7.59 13.58
N VAL A 98 9.72 -7.36 12.29
CA VAL A 98 8.62 -7.35 11.29
C VAL A 98 8.54 -8.62 10.44
N GLU A 99 9.55 -9.50 10.47
CA GLU A 99 9.67 -10.63 9.53
C GLU A 99 8.45 -11.57 9.55
N ALA A 100 7.94 -11.93 10.74
CA ALA A 100 6.77 -12.78 10.87
C ALA A 100 5.50 -12.13 10.28
N LYS A 101 5.31 -10.83 10.54
CA LYS A 101 4.17 -10.07 10.01
C LYS A 101 4.23 -9.95 8.48
N LEU A 102 5.40 -9.62 7.94
CA LEU A 102 5.61 -9.49 6.50
C LEU A 102 5.52 -10.84 5.77
N LEU A 103 5.83 -11.95 6.44
CA LEU A 103 5.60 -13.29 5.91
C LEU A 103 4.09 -13.59 5.79
N SER A 104 3.30 -13.25 6.82
CA SER A 104 1.84 -13.38 6.78
C SER A 104 1.23 -12.55 5.64
N MET A 105 1.65 -11.29 5.49
CA MET A 105 1.20 -10.42 4.40
C MET A 105 1.56 -10.97 3.01
N GLY A 106 2.73 -11.61 2.87
CA GLY A 106 3.11 -12.31 1.64
C GLY A 106 2.14 -13.45 1.29
N LYS A 107 1.67 -14.21 2.28
CA LYS A 107 0.65 -15.27 2.06
C LYS A 107 -0.70 -14.68 1.65
N THR A 108 -1.09 -13.56 2.27
CA THR A 108 -2.31 -12.82 1.89
C THR A 108 -2.25 -12.36 0.44
N LEU A 109 -1.14 -11.74 0.04
CA LEU A 109 -0.89 -11.33 -1.34
C LEU A 109 -0.98 -12.52 -2.31
N GLU A 110 -0.37 -13.64 -1.95
CA GLU A 110 -0.41 -14.85 -2.76
C GLU A 110 -1.85 -15.37 -2.97
N SER A 111 -2.66 -15.39 -1.90
CA SER A 111 -4.08 -15.76 -1.98
C SER A 111 -4.87 -14.82 -2.90
N TYR A 112 -4.62 -13.51 -2.83
CA TYR A 112 -5.24 -12.54 -3.74
C TYR A 112 -4.83 -12.75 -5.20
N CYS A 113 -3.57 -13.13 -5.44
CA CYS A 113 -3.12 -13.48 -6.79
C CYS A 113 -3.81 -14.74 -7.32
N MET A 114 -4.06 -15.75 -6.47
CA MET A 114 -4.76 -16.99 -6.85
C MET A 114 -6.23 -16.75 -7.21
N LYS A 115 -6.94 -15.92 -6.43
CA LYS A 115 -8.37 -15.63 -6.65
C LYS A 115 -8.64 -14.84 -7.94
N ARG A 116 -7.61 -14.23 -8.55
CA ARG A 116 -7.72 -13.48 -9.81
C ARG A 116 -7.76 -14.37 -11.06
N ASP A 117 -7.30 -15.61 -10.98
CA ASP A 117 -7.39 -16.57 -12.11
C ASP A 117 -8.81 -17.15 -12.26
N GLY A 118 -9.70 -16.92 -11.28
CA GLY A 118 -11.14 -17.17 -11.40
C GLY A 118 -11.83 -16.09 -12.22
N LYS A 119 -12.99 -16.41 -12.81
CA LYS A 119 -13.81 -15.49 -13.61
C LYS A 119 -14.30 -14.33 -12.73
N VAL A 120 -13.52 -13.25 -12.62
CA VAL A 120 -13.89 -12.04 -11.88
C VAL A 120 -14.99 -11.34 -12.66
N VAL A 121 -16.22 -11.44 -12.15
CA VAL A 121 -17.41 -10.78 -12.70
C VAL A 121 -17.15 -9.27 -12.73
N ASN A 122 -17.39 -8.65 -13.89
CA ASN A 122 -17.33 -7.20 -14.19
C ASN A 122 -17.24 -6.30 -12.95
N LYS A 123 -16.01 -6.05 -12.47
CA LYS A 123 -15.78 -5.06 -11.42
C LYS A 123 -15.62 -3.69 -12.06
N ALA A 124 -16.22 -2.67 -11.44
CA ALA A 124 -15.92 -1.29 -11.79
C ALA A 124 -14.39 -1.05 -11.68
N PRO A 125 -13.80 -0.26 -12.59
CA PRO A 125 -12.38 0.02 -12.55
C PRO A 125 -11.99 0.61 -11.18
N PRO A 126 -10.83 0.23 -10.63
CA PRO A 126 -10.41 0.69 -9.32
C PRO A 126 -10.19 2.21 -9.33
N CYS A 127 -10.98 2.94 -8.53
CA CYS A 127 -10.87 4.40 -8.35
C CYS A 127 -9.41 4.80 -8.12
N SER A 128 -8.84 5.64 -8.97
CA SER A 128 -7.45 6.09 -8.86
C SER A 128 -7.34 7.36 -8.02
N LYS A 129 -6.12 7.73 -7.61
CA LYS A 129 -5.86 9.02 -6.93
C LYS A 129 -6.27 10.23 -7.81
N SER A 130 -6.17 10.11 -9.14
CA SER A 130 -6.68 11.12 -10.07
C SER A 130 -8.21 11.19 -10.10
N ASP A 131 -8.89 10.06 -9.99
CA ASP A 131 -10.35 10.02 -9.91
C ASP A 131 -10.83 10.61 -8.59
N LEU A 132 -10.17 10.25 -7.48
CA LEU A 132 -10.40 10.87 -6.17
C LEU A 132 -10.21 12.39 -6.23
N LYS A 133 -9.11 12.87 -6.83
CA LYS A 133 -8.87 14.31 -7.00
C LYS A 133 -10.00 14.99 -7.78
N LYS A 134 -10.51 14.36 -8.84
CA LYS A 134 -11.65 14.89 -9.62
C LYS A 134 -12.92 14.91 -8.78
N MET A 135 -13.20 13.86 -8.00
CA MET A 135 -14.37 13.79 -7.11
C MET A 135 -14.32 14.89 -6.05
N ILE A 136 -13.17 15.05 -5.39
CA ILE A 136 -12.97 16.11 -4.38
C ILE A 136 -13.11 17.50 -5.02
N LEU A 137 -12.49 17.73 -6.18
CA LEU A 137 -12.58 19.01 -6.87
C LEU A 137 -14.03 19.32 -7.26
N TYR A 138 -14.78 18.33 -7.73
CA TYR A 138 -16.20 18.46 -8.05
C TYR A 138 -17.03 18.83 -6.81
N LEU A 139 -16.79 18.17 -5.67
CA LEU A 139 -17.46 18.51 -4.41
C LEU A 139 -17.17 19.95 -3.99
N TYR A 140 -15.91 20.39 -4.02
CA TYR A 140 -15.55 21.77 -3.70
C TYR A 140 -16.13 22.79 -4.69
N GLN A 141 -16.21 22.47 -5.99
CA GLN A 141 -16.74 23.38 -7.02
C GLN A 141 -18.25 23.58 -6.91
N ASN A 142 -18.98 22.58 -6.41
CA ASN A 142 -20.44 22.61 -6.31
C ASN A 142 -20.93 22.72 -4.85
N ALA A 143 -20.02 22.97 -3.91
CA ALA A 143 -20.36 23.04 -2.49
C ALA A 143 -21.26 24.26 -2.22
N CYS A 144 -22.48 23.99 -1.77
CA CYS A 144 -23.47 24.99 -1.39
C CYS A 144 -23.77 24.95 0.11
N SER A 145 -23.29 23.92 0.81
CA SER A 145 -23.57 23.65 2.22
C SER A 145 -22.34 23.14 2.97
N PRO A 146 -22.29 23.29 4.30
CA PRO A 146 -21.22 22.71 5.13
C PRO A 146 -21.06 21.20 4.97
N SER A 147 -22.13 20.45 4.68
CA SER A 147 -22.09 19.00 4.47
C SER A 147 -21.30 18.60 3.22
N ASP A 148 -21.29 19.42 2.17
CA ASP A 148 -20.50 19.13 0.95
C ASP A 148 -18.99 19.10 1.24
N TYR A 149 -18.55 19.96 2.16
CA TYR A 149 -17.16 19.99 2.64
C TYR A 149 -16.85 18.80 3.57
N GLN A 150 -17.81 18.38 4.38
CA GLN A 150 -17.69 17.18 5.21
C GLN A 150 -17.57 15.92 4.33
N ASP A 151 -18.37 15.82 3.26
CA ASP A 151 -18.31 14.71 2.31
C ASP A 151 -16.95 14.65 1.59
N ALA A 152 -16.40 15.80 1.20
CA ALA A 152 -15.05 15.86 0.63
C ALA A 152 -13.97 15.39 1.63
N ALA A 153 -14.09 15.79 2.90
CA ALA A 153 -13.19 15.37 3.97
C ALA A 153 -13.33 13.86 4.25
N LEU A 154 -14.56 13.35 4.32
CA LEU A 154 -14.85 11.94 4.50
C LEU A 154 -14.29 11.11 3.37
N LEU A 155 -14.48 11.53 2.12
CA LEU A 155 -13.95 10.85 0.95
C LEU A 155 -12.41 10.77 1.00
N CYS A 156 -11.73 11.84 1.43
CA CYS A 156 -10.28 11.83 1.65
C CYS A 156 -9.86 10.85 2.75
N MET A 157 -10.58 10.86 3.88
CA MET A 157 -10.29 10.00 5.02
C MET A 157 -10.54 8.53 4.70
N LEU A 158 -11.64 8.22 4.01
CA LEU A 158 -11.94 6.87 3.54
C LEU A 158 -10.84 6.37 2.60
N TRP A 159 -10.41 7.19 1.65
CA TRP A 159 -9.32 6.84 0.76
C TRP A 159 -8.00 6.62 1.52
N TYR A 160 -7.68 7.46 2.51
CA TYR A 160 -6.45 7.35 3.30
C TYR A 160 -6.44 6.13 4.23
N LEU A 161 -7.58 5.84 4.87
CA LEU A 161 -7.72 4.77 5.86
C LEU A 161 -7.93 3.40 5.22
N PHE A 162 -8.69 3.32 4.13
CA PHE A 162 -9.09 2.04 3.52
C PHE A 162 -8.38 1.75 2.19
N GLY A 163 -7.85 2.77 1.50
CA GLY A 163 -7.12 2.59 0.24
C GLY A 163 -7.87 1.78 -0.83
N ARG A 164 -7.16 1.39 -1.90
CA ARG A 164 -7.73 0.69 -3.07
C ARG A 164 -8.18 -0.76 -2.84
N ALA A 165 -8.10 -1.27 -1.62
CA ALA A 165 -8.56 -2.61 -1.31
C ALA A 165 -9.03 -2.66 0.14
N SER A 166 -10.32 -2.41 0.30
CA SER A 166 -11.10 -2.86 1.44
C SER A 166 -10.87 -4.37 1.65
N ASP A 167 -9.91 -4.69 2.52
CA ASP A 167 -10.04 -5.61 3.66
C ASP A 167 -8.68 -5.77 4.35
N LEU A 168 -8.40 -4.93 5.35
CA LEU A 168 -7.59 -5.28 6.51
C LEU A 168 -8.20 -4.62 7.75
N THR A 169 -8.80 -5.47 8.56
CA THR A 169 -9.33 -5.22 9.90
C THR A 169 -8.31 -4.52 10.81
N LEU A 170 -8.22 -3.19 10.77
CA LEU A 170 -7.54 -2.40 11.80
C LEU A 170 -8.16 -0.99 12.00
N VAL A 171 -9.48 -0.89 11.90
CA VAL A 171 -10.23 0.14 12.62
C VAL A 171 -11.23 -0.59 13.50
N ARG A 172 -10.99 -0.62 14.82
CA ARG A 172 -12.08 -0.97 15.75
C ARG A 172 -13.17 0.06 15.54
N LYS A 173 -14.38 -0.41 15.21
CA LYS A 173 -15.62 0.37 15.05
C LYS A 173 -15.93 1.33 16.23
N GLN A 174 -15.18 1.23 17.33
CA GLN A 174 -15.29 2.05 18.53
C GLN A 174 -14.53 3.39 18.47
N ASN A 175 -13.62 3.61 17.49
CA ASN A 175 -12.78 4.81 17.45
C ASN A 175 -13.26 5.89 16.45
N LEU A 176 -14.41 5.65 15.81
CA LEU A 176 -15.09 6.59 14.92
C LEU A 176 -16.52 6.70 15.42
N SER A 177 -16.82 7.76 16.17
CA SER A 177 -18.19 8.14 16.51
C SER A 177 -18.52 9.46 15.82
N VAL A 178 -19.70 9.51 15.22
CA VAL A 178 -20.35 10.76 14.81
C VAL A 178 -21.14 11.22 16.02
N ASP A 179 -20.75 12.35 16.60
CA ASP A 179 -21.50 12.95 17.70
C ASP A 179 -22.79 13.61 17.18
N ALA A 180 -23.73 13.93 18.08
CA ALA A 180 -25.02 14.56 17.77
C ALA A 180 -24.90 15.93 17.06
N ALA A 181 -23.69 16.50 16.99
CA ALA A 181 -23.35 17.70 16.24
C ALA A 181 -22.74 17.44 14.84
N GLU A 182 -22.78 16.20 14.33
CA GLU A 182 -22.16 15.78 13.06
C GLU A 182 -20.63 15.98 13.00
N VAL A 183 -19.97 15.99 14.17
CA VAL A 183 -18.52 16.16 14.28
C VAL A 183 -17.86 14.79 14.40
N PHE A 184 -16.87 14.52 13.54
CA PHE A 184 -16.05 13.31 13.59
C PHE A 184 -15.05 13.40 14.75
N SER A 185 -15.21 12.51 15.73
CA SER A 185 -14.33 12.46 16.90
C SER A 185 -13.42 11.23 16.82
N PHE A 186 -12.11 11.45 17.03
CA PHE A 186 -11.12 10.39 17.22
C PHE A 186 -10.91 10.15 18.71
N ALA A 187 -11.49 9.08 19.24
CA ALA A 187 -11.20 8.64 20.61
C ALA A 187 -9.87 7.86 20.62
N SER A 188 -8.82 8.45 21.17
CA SER A 188 -7.63 7.71 21.57
C SER A 188 -7.92 7.09 22.94
N SER A 189 -8.03 5.77 23.01
CA SER A 189 -7.93 5.08 24.30
C SER A 189 -6.55 5.35 24.87
N ALA A 190 -6.49 5.99 26.05
CA ALA A 190 -5.27 6.19 26.83
C ALA A 190 -4.68 4.85 27.28
#